data_AF-A0A0Q5Q2Z1-F1
#
_entry.id   AF-A0A0Q5Q2Z1-F1
#
_cell.length_a   1.000
_cell.length_b   1.000
_cell.length_c   1.000
_cell.angle_alpha   90.00
_cell.angle_beta   90.00
_cell.angle_gamma   90.00
#
_symmetry.space_group_name_H-M   'P 1'
#
loop_
_entity.id
_entity.type
_entity.pdbx_description
1 polymer ?
#
loop_
_entity_poly.entity_id
_entity_poly.type
_entity_poly.pdbx_seq_one_letter_code
_entity_poly.pdbx_strand_id
1 'polypeptide(L)'
;MAQRVAVLGLLNKRNGENRELTLKPGQATRIGDVVIRLRACERTAPWEQDQLTGAFAQVIVRGSDTKWRRAFSGWLFKERPGLNVVQHPIYDVWTKSCTMSFPDKGADTESLSAPKRSSAAKSPAPATVPDEDAADDAEVESAAPSNAT
;
A
#
# COMPACT_ATOMS: atom_id res chain seq x y z
N MET A 1 -3.65 14.99 -8.35
CA MET A 1 -2.28 15.02 -7.79
C MET A 1 -2.07 16.10 -6.71
N ALA A 2 -2.66 17.29 -6.81
CA ALA A 2 -2.39 18.42 -5.90
C ALA A 2 -2.72 18.19 -4.41
N GLN A 3 -3.61 17.23 -4.10
CA GLN A 3 -4.01 16.89 -2.73
C GLN A 3 -3.12 15.82 -2.09
N ARG A 4 -2.13 15.29 -2.81
CA ARG A 4 -1.28 14.22 -2.29
C ARG A 4 -0.11 14.80 -1.51
N VAL A 5 0.20 14.16 -0.39
CA VAL A 5 1.32 14.53 0.47
C VAL A 5 2.11 13.28 0.76
N ALA A 6 3.38 13.28 0.38
CA ALA A 6 4.31 12.22 0.75
C ALA A 6 5.10 12.65 1.97
N VAL A 7 5.42 11.67 2.79
CA VAL A 7 6.40 11.83 3.85
C VAL A 7 7.57 10.88 3.58
N LEU A 8 8.73 11.47 3.32
CA LEU A 8 9.97 10.75 3.02
C LEU A 8 10.92 10.82 4.23
N GLY A 9 11.58 9.72 4.54
CA GLY A 9 12.72 9.71 5.45
C GLY A 9 14.02 10.01 4.71
N LEU A 10 14.89 10.78 5.34
CA LEU A 10 16.27 11.02 4.91
C LEU A 10 17.21 10.69 6.08
N LEU A 11 18.11 9.74 5.86
CA LEU A 11 19.20 9.44 6.78
C LEU A 11 20.53 9.90 6.20
N ASN A 12 21.32 10.60 7.01
CA ASN A 12 22.73 10.79 6.76
C ASN A 12 23.53 9.73 7.54
N LYS A 13 24.04 8.74 6.81
CA LYS A 13 24.80 7.61 7.34
C LYS A 13 26.16 8.02 7.95
N ARG A 14 26.66 9.22 7.65
CA ARG A 14 27.94 9.72 8.19
C ARG A 14 27.83 10.21 9.64
N ASN A 15 26.72 10.85 9.98
CA ASN A 15 26.53 11.47 11.31
C ASN A 15 25.29 10.93 12.06
N GLY A 16 24.53 10.03 11.45
CA GLY A 16 23.33 9.43 12.06
C GLY A 16 22.09 10.35 12.07
N GLU A 17 22.14 11.53 11.44
CA GLU A 17 20.98 12.42 11.40
C GLU A 17 19.86 11.83 10.54
N ASN A 18 18.69 11.64 11.16
CA ASN A 18 17.45 11.24 10.49
C ASN A 18 16.48 12.42 10.45
N ARG A 19 15.91 12.70 9.27
CA ARG A 19 14.95 13.78 9.06
C ARG A 19 13.76 13.28 8.26
N GLU A 20 12.62 13.89 8.52
CA GLU A 20 11.37 13.57 7.85
C GLU A 20 10.95 14.76 6.98
N LEU A 21 10.60 14.46 5.72
CA LEU A 21 10.36 15.45 4.69
C LEU A 21 8.95 15.29 4.14
N THR A 22 8.10 16.25 4.48
CA THR A 22 6.74 16.34 3.97
C THR A 22 6.74 17.13 2.67
N LEU A 23 6.50 16.45 1.54
CA LEU A 23 6.56 17.03 0.20
C LEU A 23 5.28 16.76 -0.58
N LYS A 24 4.87 17.72 -1.39
CA LYS A 24 3.82 17.51 -2.41
C LYS A 24 4.45 17.07 -3.74
N PRO A 25 3.77 16.25 -4.56
CA PRO A 25 4.27 15.89 -5.88
C PRO A 25 4.64 17.14 -6.70
N GLY A 26 5.85 17.14 -7.27
CA GLY A 26 6.42 18.28 -7.99
C GLY A 26 7.37 19.14 -7.16
N GLN A 27 7.30 19.08 -5.82
CA GLN A 27 8.20 19.83 -4.94
C GLN A 27 9.57 19.18 -4.83
N ALA A 28 10.56 20.02 -4.52
CA ALA A 28 11.91 19.61 -4.19
C ALA A 28 12.38 20.37 -2.95
N THR A 29 13.11 19.68 -2.08
CA THR A 29 13.72 20.27 -0.89
C THR A 29 15.20 19.95 -0.89
N ARG A 30 16.01 20.94 -0.49
CA ARG A 30 17.45 20.80 -0.31
C ARG A 30 17.79 20.75 1.17
N ILE A 31 18.59 19.76 1.56
CA ILE A 31 19.14 19.63 2.91
C ILE A 31 20.65 19.45 2.76
N GLY A 32 21.42 20.50 3.07
CA GLY A 32 22.87 20.50 2.90
C GLY A 32 23.31 20.18 1.47
N ASP A 33 23.90 18.99 1.30
CA ASP A 33 24.49 18.49 0.04
C ASP A 33 23.60 17.50 -0.71
N VAL A 34 22.34 17.33 -0.27
CA VAL A 34 21.35 16.52 -0.98
C VAL A 34 20.12 17.34 -1.33
N VAL A 35 19.60 17.11 -2.53
CA VAL A 35 18.32 17.63 -3.03
C VAL A 35 17.43 16.42 -3.31
N ILE A 36 16.25 16.42 -2.70
CA ILE A 36 15.25 15.38 -2.88
C ILE A 36 14.08 16.00 -3.61
N ARG A 37 13.75 15.44 -4.78
CA ARG A 37 12.61 15.86 -5.58
C ARG A 37 11.57 14.75 -5.61
N LEU A 38 10.37 15.06 -5.16
CA LEU A 38 9.24 14.16 -5.24
C LEU A 38 8.51 14.39 -6.56
N ARG A 39 8.36 13.34 -7.38
CA ARG A 39 7.61 13.43 -8.65
C ARG A 39 6.20 12.93 -8.52
N ALA A 40 6.02 11.82 -7.81
CA ALA A 40 4.72 11.17 -7.62
C ALA A 40 4.70 10.48 -6.26
N CYS A 41 3.50 10.31 -5.75
CA CYS A 41 3.20 9.59 -4.53
C CYS A 41 1.89 8.86 -4.77
N GLU A 42 1.91 7.54 -4.62
CA GLU A 42 0.79 6.64 -4.90
C GLU A 42 0.63 5.62 -3.78
N ARG A 43 -0.60 5.18 -3.57
CA ARG A 43 -0.95 4.06 -2.72
C ARG A 43 -1.83 3.12 -3.53
N THR A 44 -1.72 1.82 -3.30
CA THR A 44 -2.61 0.84 -3.91
C THR A 44 -4.05 1.05 -3.44
N ALA A 45 -5.02 0.72 -4.28
CA ALA A 45 -6.42 0.83 -3.91
C ALA A 45 -6.74 -0.05 -2.69
N PRO A 46 -7.68 0.36 -1.82
CA PRO A 46 -7.97 -0.35 -0.58
C PRO A 46 -8.57 -1.76 -0.80
N TRP A 47 -9.09 -2.06 -2.00
CA TRP A 47 -9.65 -3.37 -2.36
C TRP A 47 -8.63 -4.33 -2.99
N GLU A 48 -7.38 -3.91 -3.18
CA GLU A 48 -6.31 -4.81 -3.62
C GLU A 48 -5.68 -5.56 -2.44
N GLN A 49 -5.25 -6.81 -2.67
CA GLN A 49 -4.65 -7.66 -1.63
C GLN A 49 -3.31 -7.10 -1.14
N ASP A 50 -2.47 -6.65 -2.07
CA ASP A 50 -1.16 -6.07 -1.78
C ASP A 50 -1.27 -4.55 -1.56
N GLN A 51 -1.31 -4.13 -0.31
CA GLN A 51 -1.26 -2.71 0.05
C GLN A 51 0.18 -2.18 -0.03
N LEU A 52 0.47 -1.43 -1.09
CA LEU A 52 1.77 -0.80 -1.32
C LEU A 52 1.64 0.71 -1.33
N THR A 53 2.60 1.37 -0.70
CA THR A 53 2.76 2.81 -0.65
C THR A 53 4.06 3.18 -1.34
N GLY A 54 3.94 3.78 -2.52
CA GLY A 54 5.06 4.14 -3.39
C GLY A 54 5.27 5.65 -3.48
N ALA A 55 6.53 6.08 -3.49
CA ALA A 55 6.88 7.45 -3.88
C ALA A 55 7.98 7.42 -4.95
N PHE A 56 7.77 8.15 -6.04
CA PHE A 56 8.81 8.37 -7.03
C PHE A 56 9.67 9.55 -6.58
N ALA A 57 10.88 9.24 -6.13
CA ALA A 57 11.84 10.21 -5.64
C ALA A 57 13.06 10.27 -6.55
N GLN A 58 13.58 11.48 -6.74
CA GLN A 58 14.87 11.73 -7.36
C GLN A 58 15.80 12.31 -6.30
N VAL A 59 16.93 11.64 -6.10
CA VAL A 59 17.95 12.07 -5.15
C VAL A 59 19.13 12.62 -5.95
N ILE A 60 19.44 13.88 -5.72
CA ILE A 60 20.54 14.58 -6.38
C ILE A 60 21.51 14.99 -5.27
N VAL A 61 22.76 14.56 -5.39
CA VAL A 61 23.79 14.79 -4.38
C VAL A 61 24.89 15.65 -4.97
N ARG A 62 25.47 16.51 -4.14
CA ARG A 62 26.66 17.27 -4.47
C ARG A 62 27.90 16.41 -4.21
N GLY A 63 28.67 16.15 -5.26
CA GLY A 63 29.95 15.45 -5.15
C GLY A 63 31.03 16.30 -4.46
N SER A 64 32.18 15.68 -4.17
CA SER A 64 33.37 16.38 -3.67
C SER A 64 33.90 17.42 -4.66
N ASP A 65 33.67 17.20 -5.96
CA ASP A 65 33.93 18.14 -7.05
C ASP A 65 32.93 19.31 -7.12
N THR A 66 32.03 19.43 -6.14
CA THR A 66 30.97 20.45 -6.08
C THR A 66 29.94 20.35 -7.22
N LYS A 67 30.01 19.29 -8.04
CA LYS A 67 29.03 19.06 -9.11
C LYS A 67 27.82 18.31 -8.55
N TRP A 68 26.64 18.71 -9.00
CA TRP A 68 25.40 18.03 -8.68
C TRP A 68 25.19 16.87 -9.65
N ARG A 69 24.99 15.67 -9.11
CA ARG A 69 24.71 14.47 -9.89
C ARG A 69 23.49 13.77 -9.33
N ARG A 70 22.71 13.15 -10.21
CA ARG A 70 21.57 12.34 -9.78
C ARG A 70 22.09 11.00 -9.27
N ALA A 71 22.00 10.78 -7.97
CA ALA A 71 22.39 9.54 -7.33
C ALA A 71 21.31 8.45 -7.49
N PHE A 72 20.03 8.85 -7.51
CA PHE A 72 18.93 7.91 -7.63
C PHE A 72 17.73 8.55 -8.34
N SER A 73 16.97 7.72 -9.06
CA SER A 73 15.68 8.08 -9.65
C SER A 73 14.84 6.82 -9.78
N GLY A 74 13.78 6.71 -8.99
CA GLY A 74 12.94 5.52 -9.02
C GLY A 74 11.82 5.56 -8.00
N TRP A 75 11.04 4.50 -7.99
CA TRP A 75 10.00 4.26 -7.00
C TRP A 75 10.59 3.68 -5.73
N LEU A 76 10.17 4.20 -4.58
CA LEU A 76 10.50 3.71 -3.25
C LEU A 76 9.23 3.23 -2.57
N PHE A 77 9.25 2.01 -2.04
CA PHE A 77 8.09 1.37 -1.41
C PHE A 77 8.28 1.27 0.09
N LYS A 78 7.27 1.69 0.85
CA LYS A 78 7.30 1.62 2.32
C LYS A 78 7.33 0.18 2.81
N GLU A 79 6.46 -0.67 2.25
CA GLU A 79 6.21 -2.04 2.72
C GLU A 79 7.26 -3.02 2.20
N ARG A 80 7.84 -2.74 1.03
CA ARG A 80 8.89 -3.58 0.41
C ARG A 80 10.11 -2.73 0.02
N PRO A 81 10.91 -2.27 1.00
CA PRO A 81 12.08 -1.44 0.73
C PRO A 81 13.12 -2.16 -0.12
N GLY A 82 13.19 -3.49 -0.05
CA GLY A 82 14.12 -4.31 -0.85
C GLY A 82 13.85 -4.32 -2.36
N LEU A 83 12.69 -3.85 -2.84
CA LEU A 83 12.41 -3.78 -4.28
C LEU A 83 13.25 -2.72 -4.98
N ASN A 84 13.47 -1.58 -4.33
CA ASN A 84 14.24 -0.46 -4.87
C ASN A 84 14.82 0.35 -3.72
N VAL A 85 16.15 0.38 -3.63
CA VAL A 85 16.90 1.04 -2.55
C VAL A 85 17.76 2.16 -3.13
N VAL A 86 17.90 3.26 -2.38
CA VAL A 86 18.82 4.35 -2.72
C VAL A 86 20.26 3.93 -2.41
N GLN A 87 20.99 3.53 -3.45
CA GLN A 87 22.39 3.16 -3.33
C GLN A 87 23.29 4.40 -3.33
N HIS A 88 23.48 5.00 -2.15
CA HIS A 88 24.45 6.08 -1.95
C HIS A 88 25.22 5.88 -0.64
N PRO A 89 26.55 6.14 -0.59
CA PRO A 89 27.36 5.87 0.60
C PRO A 89 26.97 6.72 1.82
N ILE A 90 26.55 7.97 1.60
CA ILE A 90 26.30 8.93 2.68
C ILE A 90 24.81 9.08 3.00
N TYR A 91 23.94 8.95 2.01
CA TYR A 91 22.53 9.29 2.15
C TYR A 91 21.68 8.06 1.90
N ASP A 92 20.62 7.91 2.67
CA ASP A 92 19.58 6.93 2.43
C ASP A 92 18.23 7.64 2.46
N VAL A 93 17.34 7.28 1.54
CA VAL A 93 16.03 7.91 1.39
C VAL A 93 15.00 6.81 1.21
N TRP A 94 13.92 6.87 1.97
CA TRP A 94 12.83 5.90 1.90
C TRP A 94 11.47 6.57 2.03
N THR A 95 10.44 5.89 1.58
CA THR A 95 9.05 6.34 1.72
C THR A 95 8.51 5.92 3.08
N LYS A 96 7.93 6.85 3.84
CA LYS A 96 7.31 6.56 5.14
C LYS A 96 5.79 6.57 5.09
N SER A 97 5.19 7.47 4.33
CA SER A 97 3.76 7.45 4.04
C SER A 97 3.40 8.26 2.79
N CYS A 98 2.26 7.93 2.20
CA CYS A 98 1.62 8.70 1.15
C CYS A 98 0.16 8.93 1.54
N THR A 99 -0.19 10.17 1.82
CA THR A 99 -1.58 10.56 2.04
C THR A 99 -2.18 10.97 0.70
N MET A 100 -3.17 10.19 0.26
CA MET A 100 -3.99 10.48 -0.90
C MET A 100 -5.43 10.00 -0.69
N SER A 101 -6.36 10.69 -1.32
CA SER A 101 -7.76 10.28 -1.43
C SER A 101 -7.95 9.56 -2.77
N PHE A 102 -8.63 8.42 -2.73
CA PHE A 102 -9.14 7.76 -3.93
C PHE A 102 -10.51 8.37 -4.23
N PRO A 103 -10.77 8.85 -5.45
CA PRO A 103 -12.11 9.21 -5.83
C PRO A 103 -12.96 7.94 -5.90
N ASP A 104 -14.07 7.89 -5.17
CA ASP A 104 -15.00 6.73 -5.16
C ASP A 104 -15.65 6.48 -6.52
N LYS A 105 -15.65 7.50 -7.40
CA LYS A 105 -16.20 7.44 -8.77
C LYS A 105 -15.29 8.23 -9.70
N GLY A 106 -14.88 7.62 -10.80
CA GLY A 106 -14.22 8.32 -11.89
C GLY A 106 -15.20 9.24 -12.61
N ALA A 107 -14.71 10.27 -13.30
CA ALA A 107 -15.54 11.18 -14.09
C ALA A 107 -16.37 10.43 -15.16
N ASP A 108 -15.89 9.26 -15.60
CA ASP A 108 -16.52 8.43 -16.63
C ASP A 108 -17.23 7.18 -16.06
N THR A 109 -17.42 7.11 -14.73
CA THR A 109 -18.11 5.97 -14.11
C THR A 109 -19.62 6.17 -14.15
N GLU A 110 -20.24 5.68 -15.23
CA GLU A 110 -21.70 5.58 -15.35
C GLU A 110 -22.26 4.62 -14.28
N SER A 111 -22.95 5.18 -13.30
CA SER A 111 -23.60 4.43 -12.23
C SER A 111 -24.88 3.80 -12.77
N LEU A 112 -24.83 2.53 -13.17
CA LEU A 112 -26.04 1.75 -13.43
C LEU A 112 -26.85 1.68 -12.13
N SER A 113 -27.91 2.48 -12.04
CA SER A 113 -28.84 2.46 -10.92
C SER A 113 -29.43 1.05 -10.82
N ALA A 114 -29.38 0.45 -9.62
CA ALA A 114 -29.94 -0.88 -9.38
C ALA A 114 -31.39 -0.94 -9.89
N PRO A 115 -31.80 -2.02 -10.58
CA PRO A 115 -33.21 -2.18 -10.95
C PRO A 115 -34.04 -2.12 -9.67
N LYS A 116 -35.10 -1.29 -9.67
CA LYS A 116 -36.11 -1.29 -8.61
C LYS A 116 -36.51 -2.74 -8.37
N ARG A 117 -36.28 -3.24 -7.15
CA ARG A 117 -36.79 -4.54 -6.69
C ARG A 117 -38.29 -4.58 -7.04
N SER A 118 -38.67 -5.41 -8.00
CA SER A 118 -40.07 -5.67 -8.29
C SER A 118 -40.71 -6.20 -7.01
N SER A 119 -41.79 -5.57 -6.58
CA SER A 119 -42.60 -5.96 -5.42
C SER A 119 -43.43 -7.21 -5.73
N ALA A 120 -42.77 -8.29 -6.15
CA ALA A 120 -43.42 -9.58 -6.31
C ALA A 120 -43.65 -10.20 -4.92
N ALA A 121 -44.90 -10.61 -4.66
CA ALA A 121 -45.33 -11.18 -3.40
C ALA A 121 -44.53 -12.45 -3.04
N LYS A 122 -44.24 -12.58 -1.74
CA LYS A 122 -43.50 -13.69 -1.15
C LYS A 122 -44.30 -14.99 -1.31
N SER A 123 -43.75 -15.96 -2.05
CA SER A 123 -44.33 -17.30 -2.11
C SER A 123 -44.39 -17.93 -0.71
N PRO A 124 -45.45 -18.69 -0.37
CA PRO A 124 -45.58 -19.30 0.96
C PRO A 124 -44.54 -20.40 1.16
N ALA A 125 -44.06 -20.51 2.39
CA ALA A 125 -43.16 -21.58 2.83
C ALA A 125 -43.88 -22.94 2.78
N PRO A 126 -43.19 -24.04 2.39
CA PRO A 126 -43.74 -25.37 2.56
C PRO A 126 -43.79 -25.73 4.04
N ALA A 127 -44.92 -26.32 4.44
CA ALA A 127 -45.23 -26.76 5.78
C ALA A 127 -44.33 -27.93 6.24
N THR A 128 -44.00 -27.88 7.52
CA THR A 128 -43.46 -28.93 8.38
C THR A 128 -44.10 -30.30 8.15
N VAL A 129 -43.27 -31.33 8.02
CA VAL A 129 -43.62 -32.73 8.33
C VAL A 129 -42.85 -33.17 9.59
N PRO A 130 -43.46 -33.94 10.51
CA PRO A 130 -42.88 -34.26 11.82
C PRO A 130 -41.93 -35.47 11.79
N ASP A 131 -41.05 -35.48 12.81
CA ASP A 131 -40.18 -36.57 13.28
C ASP A 131 -40.86 -37.94 13.45
N GLU A 132 -40.15 -39.01 13.11
CA GLU A 132 -40.23 -40.31 13.79
C GLU A 132 -38.90 -41.09 13.64
N ASP A 133 -38.08 -40.99 14.70
CA ASP A 133 -37.34 -42.03 15.45
C ASP A 133 -36.80 -43.29 14.71
N ALA A 134 -35.48 -43.51 14.79
CA ALA A 134 -34.91 -44.66 15.53
C ALA A 134 -33.37 -44.71 15.42
N ALA A 135 -32.76 -45.02 16.55
CA ALA A 135 -31.34 -45.12 16.86
C ALA A 135 -30.53 -46.15 16.04
N ASP A 136 -29.21 -45.96 15.94
CA ASP A 136 -28.27 -46.88 16.60
C ASP A 136 -26.86 -46.24 16.76
N ASP A 137 -26.23 -46.68 17.83
CA ASP A 137 -25.06 -46.20 18.54
C ASP A 137 -23.72 -46.55 17.85
N ALA A 138 -22.67 -45.73 18.03
CA ALA A 138 -21.28 -46.19 18.24
C ALA A 138 -20.27 -45.02 18.26
N GLU A 139 -19.82 -44.72 19.48
CA GLU A 139 -18.47 -44.33 19.91
C GLU A 139 -17.35 -45.03 19.08
N VAL A 140 -16.10 -44.60 18.86
CA VAL A 140 -15.06 -43.93 19.67
C VAL A 140 -13.87 -43.52 18.73
N GLU A 141 -13.07 -42.55 19.19
CA GLU A 141 -11.57 -42.53 19.17
C GLU A 141 -10.74 -41.94 17.99
N SER A 142 -10.19 -40.74 18.27
CA SER A 142 -8.76 -40.34 18.25
C SER A 142 -7.74 -41.10 17.38
N ALA A 143 -7.06 -40.37 16.46
CA ALA A 143 -5.58 -40.30 16.39
C ALA A 143 -5.08 -39.32 15.30
N ALA A 144 -4.03 -38.58 15.64
CA ALA A 144 -3.38 -37.51 14.88
C ALA A 144 -2.58 -37.98 13.63
N PRO A 145 -2.28 -37.07 12.68
CA PRO A 145 -1.58 -37.40 11.44
C PRO A 145 -0.06 -37.61 11.64
N SER A 146 0.45 -38.70 11.05
CA SER A 146 1.89 -38.95 10.89
C SER A 146 2.42 -38.26 9.62
N ASN A 147 3.45 -37.43 9.78
CA ASN A 147 4.41 -37.01 8.74
C ASN A 147 5.79 -37.08 9.42
N ALA A 148 6.64 -38.04 9.03
CA ALA A 148 7.69 -37.91 8.04
C ALA A 148 9.00 -37.34 8.64
N THR A 149 9.99 -38.23 8.78
CA THR A 149 11.42 -37.93 8.89
C THR A 149 12.10 -38.46 7.64
#